data_AF-A0A2T0HI11-F1
#
_entry.id   AF-A0A2T0HI11-F1
#
_cell.length_a   1.000
_cell.length_b   1.000
_cell.length_c   1.000
_cell.angle_alpha   90.00
_cell.angle_beta   90.00
_cell.angle_gamma   90.00
#
_symmetry.space_group_name_H-M   'P 1'
#
loop_
_entity.id
_entity.type
_entity.pdbx_description
1 polymer ?
#
loop_
_entity_poly.entity_id
_entity_poly.type
_entity_poly.pdbx_seq_one_letter_code
_entity_poly.pdbx_strand_id
1 'polypeptide(L)'
;ANQLYEEGNDFYRNKDYQAAVNSFTEAIALNPTDDRFYNVRGSAFMQLDNYANALADYNEAIRLNPTVAKYFYNRANANYKL
;
A
#
# COMPACT_ATOMS: atom_id res chain seq x y z
N ALA A 1 -7.93 -7.00 -10.83
CA ALA A 1 -7.72 -6.60 -9.43
C ALA A 1 -7.03 -7.71 -8.62
N ASN A 2 -7.68 -8.85 -8.35
CA ASN A 2 -7.07 -9.90 -7.50
C ASN A 2 -5.76 -10.49 -8.04
N GLN A 3 -5.63 -10.73 -9.35
CA GLN A 3 -4.37 -11.21 -9.94
C GLN A 3 -3.21 -10.21 -9.75
N LEU A 4 -3.45 -8.93 -10.04
CA LEU A 4 -2.47 -7.85 -9.86
C LEU A 4 -2.08 -7.66 -8.38
N TYR A 5 -3.00 -7.94 -7.46
CA TYR A 5 -2.70 -7.95 -6.03
C TYR A 5 -1.75 -9.10 -5.65
N GLU A 6 -1.99 -10.31 -6.15
CA GLU A 6 -1.06 -11.42 -5.91
C GLU A 6 0.30 -11.19 -6.57
N GLU A 7 0.33 -10.69 -7.79
CA GLU A 7 1.57 -10.31 -8.50
C GLU A 7 2.34 -9.22 -7.74
N GLY A 8 1.65 -8.18 -7.27
CA GLY A 8 2.27 -7.16 -6.42
C GLY A 8 2.83 -7.72 -5.12
N ASN A 9 2.16 -8.69 -4.50
CA ASN A 9 2.67 -9.39 -3.32
C ASN A 9 3.91 -10.23 -3.65
N ASP A 10 3.95 -10.88 -4.81
CA ASP A 10 5.13 -11.63 -5.27
C ASP A 10 6.34 -10.73 -5.50
N PHE A 11 6.15 -9.60 -6.19
CA PHE A 11 7.20 -8.59 -6.33
C PHE A 11 7.67 -8.08 -4.97
N TYR A 12 6.75 -7.79 -4.05
CA TYR A 12 7.09 -7.35 -2.70
C TYR A 12 7.91 -8.41 -1.93
N ARG A 13 7.51 -9.68 -2.01
CA ARG A 13 8.23 -10.81 -1.41
C ARG A 13 9.65 -10.95 -1.98
N ASN A 14 9.81 -10.68 -3.28
CA ASN A 14 11.09 -10.67 -3.98
C ASN A 14 11.89 -9.38 -3.78
N LYS A 15 11.39 -8.44 -2.97
CA LYS A 15 11.97 -7.11 -2.73
C LYS A 15 12.04 -6.19 -3.95
N ASP A 16 11.31 -6.52 -5.02
CA ASP A 16 11.10 -5.62 -6.14
C ASP A 16 9.94 -4.67 -5.82
N TYR A 17 10.22 -3.71 -4.94
CA TYR A 17 9.19 -2.84 -4.41
C TYR A 17 8.60 -1.90 -5.46
N GLN A 18 9.38 -1.53 -6.49
CA GLN A 18 8.88 -0.68 -7.58
C GLN A 18 7.89 -1.45 -8.46
N ALA A 19 8.18 -2.70 -8.81
CA ALA A 19 7.23 -3.55 -9.55
C ALA A 19 5.97 -3.84 -8.71
N ALA A 20 6.12 -4.00 -7.38
CA ALA A 20 4.99 -4.13 -6.47
C ALA A 20 4.09 -2.88 -6.49
N VAL A 21 4.68 -1.67 -6.42
CA VAL A 21 3.94 -0.41 -6.52
C VAL A 21 3.15 -0.31 -7.83
N ASN A 22 3.76 -0.70 -8.95
CA ASN A 22 3.11 -0.67 -10.26
C ASN A 22 1.89 -1.60 -10.30
N SER A 23 2.08 -2.85 -9.84
CA SER A 23 1.02 -3.87 -9.81
C SER A 23 -0.15 -3.43 -8.91
N PHE A 24 0.14 -2.90 -7.71
CA PHE A 24 -0.90 -2.40 -6.83
C PHE A 24 -1.59 -1.14 -7.37
N THR A 25 -0.89 -0.30 -8.11
CA THR A 25 -1.48 0.87 -8.78
C THR A 25 -2.49 0.45 -9.85
N GLU A 26 -2.17 -0.55 -10.66
CA GLU A 26 -3.11 -1.12 -11.61
C GLU A 26 -4.29 -1.82 -10.90
N ALA A 27 -4.04 -2.51 -9.78
CA ALA A 27 -5.10 -3.11 -8.98
C ALA A 27 -6.08 -2.06 -8.44
N ILE A 28 -5.58 -0.91 -7.96
CA ILE A 28 -6.37 0.25 -7.51
C ILE A 28 -7.18 0.84 -8.67
N ALA A 29 -6.59 0.98 -9.85
CA ALA A 29 -7.30 1.50 -11.02
C ALA A 29 -8.51 0.62 -11.40
N LEU A 30 -8.41 -0.69 -11.22
CA LEU A 30 -9.51 -1.64 -11.50
C LEU A 30 -10.54 -1.74 -10.37
N ASN A 31 -10.12 -1.58 -9.11
CA ASN A 31 -11.03 -1.57 -7.97
C ASN A 31 -10.52 -0.55 -6.92
N PRO A 32 -10.95 0.73 -7.02
CA PRO A 32 -10.44 1.78 -6.15
C PRO A 32 -11.04 1.76 -4.75
N THR A 33 -11.99 0.85 -4.47
CA THR A 33 -12.66 0.74 -3.17
C THR A 33 -12.09 -0.35 -2.27
N ASP A 34 -11.14 -1.15 -2.77
CA ASP A 34 -10.46 -2.17 -1.97
C ASP A 34 -9.35 -1.53 -1.11
N ASP A 35 -9.63 -1.35 0.17
CA ASP A 35 -8.73 -0.71 1.13
C ASP A 35 -7.37 -1.41 1.24
N ARG A 36 -7.33 -2.72 0.99
CA ARG A 36 -6.12 -3.53 1.10
C ARG A 36 -5.05 -3.08 0.11
N PHE A 37 -5.44 -2.66 -1.09
CA PHE A 37 -4.50 -2.29 -2.16
C PHE A 37 -3.70 -1.04 -1.81
N TYR A 38 -4.35 -0.04 -1.21
CA TYR A 38 -3.66 1.14 -0.71
C TYR A 38 -2.69 0.77 0.42
N ASN A 39 -3.11 -0.07 1.37
CA ASN A 39 -2.21 -0.46 2.46
C ASN A 39 -0.96 -1.23 1.97
N VAL A 40 -1.09 -2.15 1.00
CA VAL A 40 0.08 -2.88 0.48
C VAL A 40 0.97 -2.00 -0.41
N ARG A 41 0.38 -1.08 -1.18
CA ARG A 41 1.16 -0.09 -1.95
C ARG A 41 1.89 0.89 -1.04
N GLY A 42 1.25 1.36 0.03
CA GLY A 42 1.89 2.16 1.06
C GLY A 42 3.05 1.42 1.73
N SER A 43 2.90 0.10 1.94
CA SER A 43 3.98 -0.74 2.47
C SER A 43 5.15 -0.86 1.48
N ALA A 44 4.88 -0.96 0.18
CA ALA A 44 5.92 -0.93 -0.84
C ALA A 44 6.64 0.43 -0.89
N PHE A 45 5.91 1.54 -0.78
CA PHE A 45 6.50 2.87 -0.67
C PHE A 45 7.38 3.05 0.58
N MET A 46 7.00 2.46 1.72
CA MET A 46 7.85 2.46 2.92
C MET A 46 9.21 1.80 2.68
N GLN A 47 9.26 0.73 1.88
CA GLN A 47 10.51 0.04 1.54
C GLN A 47 11.37 0.81 0.52
N LEU A 48 10.75 1.74 -0.22
CA LEU A 48 11.42 2.65 -1.15
C LEU A 48 11.77 4.00 -0.51
N ASP A 49 11.65 4.11 0.81
CA ASP A 49 11.81 5.36 1.57
C ASP A 49 10.92 6.52 1.10
N ASN A 50 9.85 6.22 0.37
CA ASN A 50 8.87 7.20 -0.11
C ASN A 50 7.75 7.37 0.92
N TYR A 51 8.10 7.91 2.07
CA TYR A 51 7.21 7.98 3.23
C TYR A 51 5.98 8.87 3.01
N ALA A 52 6.10 9.92 2.19
CA ALA A 52 4.99 10.81 1.86
C ALA A 52 3.87 10.07 1.09
N ASN A 53 4.22 9.29 0.07
CA ASN A 53 3.25 8.48 -0.67
C ASN A 53 2.72 7.32 0.19
N ALA A 54 3.56 6.71 1.03
CA ALA A 54 3.11 5.70 1.97
C ALA A 54 2.04 6.24 2.93
N LEU A 55 2.28 7.43 3.50
CA LEU A 55 1.33 8.11 4.38
C LEU A 55 0.00 8.41 3.66
N ALA A 56 0.05 8.89 2.42
CA ALA A 56 -1.15 9.13 1.62
C ALA A 56 -1.96 7.85 1.41
N ASP A 57 -1.31 6.74 1.04
CA ASP A 57 -1.95 5.44 0.84
C ASP A 57 -2.53 4.87 2.14
N TYR A 58 -1.84 4.99 3.27
CA TYR A 58 -2.39 4.54 4.55
C TYR A 58 -3.58 5.38 5.01
N ASN A 59 -3.59 6.67 4.73
CA ASN A 59 -4.76 7.52 4.99
C ASN A 59 -5.96 7.10 4.15
N GLU A 60 -5.74 6.76 2.88
CA GLU A 60 -6.82 6.30 2.01
C GLU A 60 -7.36 4.93 2.44
N ALA A 61 -6.48 4.00 2.83
CA ALA A 61 -6.88 2.72 3.41
C ALA A 61 -7.75 2.91 4.67
N ILE A 62 -7.38 3.83 5.56
CA ILE A 62 -8.17 4.17 6.77
C ILE A 62 -9.50 4.82 6.39
N ARG A 63 -9.52 5.70 5.39
CA ARG A 63 -10.75 6.37 4.91
C ARG A 63 -11.76 5.35 4.38
N LEU A 64 -11.29 4.34 3.65
CA LEU A 64 -12.12 3.26 3.11
C LEU A 64 -12.55 2.28 4.20
N ASN A 65 -11.65 1.91 5.11
CA ASN A 65 -11.94 0.99 6.20
C ASN A 65 -11.26 1.42 7.52
N PRO A 66 -11.96 2.18 8.38
CA PRO A 66 -11.39 2.72 9.61
C PRO A 66 -11.32 1.71 10.76
N THR A 67 -11.71 0.45 10.54
CA THR A 67 -11.73 -0.59 11.59
C THR A 67 -10.45 -1.41 11.64
N VAL A 68 -9.58 -1.30 10.63
CA VAL A 68 -8.37 -2.11 10.50
C VAL A 68 -7.20 -1.46 11.24
N ALA A 69 -6.93 -1.92 12.46
CA ALA A 69 -5.86 -1.40 13.32
C ALA A 69 -4.47 -1.35 12.64
N LYS A 70 -4.18 -2.32 11.75
CA LYS A 70 -2.92 -2.37 10.99
C LYS A 70 -2.66 -1.10 10.18
N TYR A 71 -3.70 -0.46 9.63
CA TYR A 71 -3.51 0.74 8.80
C TYR A 71 -3.07 1.93 9.64
N PHE A 72 -3.59 2.07 10.86
CA PHE A 72 -3.17 3.09 11.81
C PHE A 72 -1.73 2.87 12.29
N TYR A 73 -1.34 1.62 12.55
CA TYR A 73 0.03 1.26 12.91
C TYR A 73 1.00 1.62 11.77
N ASN A 74 0.67 1.23 10.55
CA ASN A 74 1.48 1.54 9.36
C ASN A 74 1.57 3.05 9.11
N ARG A 75 0.47 3.78 9.28
CA ARG A 75 0.46 5.25 9.22
C ARG A 75 1.37 5.89 10.26
N ALA A 76 1.33 5.40 11.51
CA ALA A 76 2.18 5.91 12.58
C ALA A 76 3.67 5.70 12.23
N ASN A 77 4.01 4.53 11.69
CA ASN A 77 5.36 4.24 11.22
C ASN A 77 5.79 5.18 10.07
N ALA A 78 4.90 5.48 9.12
CA ALA A 78 5.19 6.43 8.05
C ALA A 78 5.46 7.84 8.60
N ASN A 79 4.62 8.33 9.53
CA ASN A 79 4.84 9.64 10.17
C ASN A 79 6.13 9.72 10.97
N TYR A 80 6.54 8.62 11.61
CA TYR A 80 7.81 8.58 12.35
C TYR A 80 9.04 8.67 11.43
N LYS A 81 8.90 8.28 10.17
CA LYS A 81 9.98 8.26 9.17
C LYS A 81 10.07 9.51 8.31
N LEU A 82 8.98 10.28 8.20
CA LEU A 82 8.96 11.62 7.57
C LEU A 82 9.79 12.63 8.38
#